data_AF-A0ABD4SK31-F1
#
_entry.id   AF-A0ABD4SK31-F1
#
_cell.length_a   1.000
_cell.length_b   1.000
_cell.length_c   1.000
_cell.angle_alpha   90.00
_cell.angle_beta   90.00
_cell.angle_gamma   90.00
#
_symmetry.space_group_name_H-M   'P 1'
#
loop_
_entity.id
_entity.type
_entity.pdbx_description
1 polymer ?
#
loop_
_entity_poly.entity_id
_entity_poly.type
_entity_poly.pdbx_seq_one_letter_code
_entity_poly.pdbx_strand_id
1 'polypeptide(L)'
;MEIKKINNRQQTFSGNVTISFNANTEELPKLINLLADQTANLSISSSLVIATFTQTELAAVIKSWPEVFGAENGTLQQIQAASQIHFKGRGFDFDITTKPIIYSILNLTPDSFYDGGRNASVDGVLKRIEADLAAGTAIFEVGGKSSKPHFDDISAEEEWGRIKPFLDAIHKRFPNIVLAIDSNTNAVIEEALKNGIQIINDIDGFNSQAKLNLVAKYKPAVVTMFNGRNFNEQTETLSKTMMDFFTHTISDLTGVGLEKENIVIDPGVGFSDHNTLAFDLIKMKLTKLMAEFQTPIMIAISRKSFAKRLFNLDSADDRLIPTLLFEAFMTVLGGRVIRVHDAKETRQLIDAFELLKDQLLLK
;
A
#
# COMPACT_ATOMS: atom_id res chain seq x y z
N MET A 1 -14.50 -17.34 -29.02
CA MET A 1 -13.17 -17.12 -28.39
C MET A 1 -13.16 -17.37 -26.88
N GLU A 2 -12.19 -18.13 -26.37
CA GLU A 2 -11.91 -18.25 -24.92
C GLU A 2 -10.84 -17.22 -24.51
N ILE A 3 -11.07 -16.46 -23.44
CA ILE A 3 -10.19 -15.37 -22.99
C ILE A 3 -9.84 -15.59 -21.51
N LYS A 4 -8.55 -15.60 -21.17
CA LYS A 4 -8.07 -15.81 -19.80
C LYS A 4 -6.93 -14.88 -19.45
N LYS A 5 -6.93 -14.31 -18.25
CA LYS A 5 -5.75 -13.66 -17.68
C LYS A 5 -4.72 -14.74 -17.32
N ILE A 6 -3.47 -14.59 -17.77
CA ILE A 6 -2.41 -15.61 -17.54
C ILE A 6 -1.78 -15.46 -16.14
N ASN A 7 -1.68 -14.23 -15.64
CA ASN A 7 -1.06 -13.96 -14.33
C ASN A 7 -2.11 -13.56 -13.28
N ASN A 8 -2.18 -14.31 -12.18
CA ASN A 8 -3.03 -13.98 -11.03
C ASN A 8 -2.52 -12.80 -10.21
N ARG A 9 -1.27 -12.34 -10.41
CA ARG A 9 -0.69 -11.24 -9.64
C ARG A 9 -1.15 -9.90 -10.20
N GLN A 10 -1.94 -9.16 -9.42
CA GLN A 10 -2.42 -7.83 -9.76
C GLN A 10 -1.37 -6.74 -9.54
N GLN A 11 -0.42 -6.95 -8.62
CA GLN A 11 0.60 -5.97 -8.25
C GLN A 11 1.96 -6.37 -8.82
N THR A 12 2.25 -5.93 -10.04
CA THR A 12 3.60 -5.97 -10.60
C THR A 12 4.10 -4.55 -10.76
N PHE A 13 5.42 -4.34 -10.76
CA PHE A 13 6.00 -3.02 -10.99
C PHE A 13 5.43 -2.29 -12.22
N SER A 14 5.19 -3.01 -13.33
CA SER A 14 4.66 -2.42 -14.55
C SER A 14 3.16 -2.13 -14.51
N GLY A 15 2.38 -2.88 -13.71
CA GLY A 15 0.92 -2.84 -13.75
C GLY A 15 0.32 -3.44 -15.03
N ASN A 16 1.14 -4.16 -15.81
CA ASN A 16 0.72 -4.74 -17.08
C ASN A 16 -0.15 -5.99 -16.87
N VAL A 17 -1.06 -6.20 -17.81
CA VAL A 17 -2.01 -7.31 -17.83
C VAL A 17 -1.68 -8.23 -19.00
N THR A 18 -1.35 -9.49 -18.70
CA THR A 18 -1.14 -10.52 -19.72
C THR A 18 -2.38 -11.39 -19.88
N ILE A 19 -2.89 -11.47 -21.11
CA ILE A 19 -4.12 -12.18 -21.46
C ILE A 19 -3.81 -13.18 -22.56
N SER A 20 -4.31 -14.41 -22.41
CA SER A 20 -4.39 -15.40 -23.48
C SER A 20 -5.77 -15.38 -24.12
N PHE A 21 -5.76 -15.55 -25.44
CA PHE A 21 -6.93 -15.64 -26.29
C PHE A 21 -6.80 -16.92 -27.11
N ASN A 22 -7.81 -17.79 -27.04
CA ASN A 22 -7.92 -18.96 -27.89
C ASN A 22 -9.04 -18.71 -28.90
N ALA A 23 -8.64 -18.44 -30.14
CA ALA A 23 -9.48 -18.00 -31.23
C ALA A 23 -9.58 -19.06 -32.32
N ASN A 24 -10.77 -19.22 -32.93
CA ASN A 24 -10.91 -20.10 -34.08
C ASN A 24 -10.31 -19.45 -35.35
N THR A 25 -10.26 -20.20 -36.45
CA THR A 25 -9.65 -19.76 -37.72
C THR A 25 -10.29 -18.49 -38.31
N GLU A 26 -11.57 -18.22 -38.05
CA GLU A 26 -12.27 -17.02 -38.54
C GLU A 26 -12.03 -15.79 -37.65
N GLU A 27 -11.93 -16.01 -36.34
CA GLU A 27 -11.69 -14.96 -35.33
C GLU A 27 -10.22 -14.52 -35.31
N LEU A 28 -9.28 -15.45 -35.58
CA LEU A 28 -7.85 -15.24 -35.35
C LEU A 28 -7.25 -14.05 -36.13
N PRO A 29 -7.50 -13.85 -37.44
CA PRO A 29 -6.94 -12.70 -38.16
C PRO A 29 -7.48 -11.37 -37.63
N LYS A 30 -8.77 -11.33 -37.26
CA LYS A 30 -9.42 -10.14 -36.68
C LYS A 30 -8.80 -9.77 -35.33
N LEU A 31 -8.58 -10.79 -34.49
CA LEU A 31 -7.95 -10.63 -33.19
C LEU A 31 -6.52 -10.11 -33.34
N ILE A 32 -5.70 -10.73 -34.20
CA ILE A 32 -4.30 -10.32 -34.39
C ILE A 32 -4.23 -8.86 -34.82
N ASN A 33 -5.05 -8.43 -35.78
CA ASN A 33 -5.07 -7.04 -36.24
C ASN A 33 -5.46 -6.09 -35.10
N LEU A 34 -6.55 -6.38 -34.38
CA LEU A 34 -6.98 -5.56 -33.25
C LEU A 34 -5.88 -5.41 -32.18
N LEU A 35 -5.19 -6.50 -31.85
CA LEU A 35 -4.17 -6.48 -30.79
C LEU A 35 -2.86 -5.82 -31.24
N ALA A 36 -2.43 -6.06 -32.48
CA ALA A 36 -1.21 -5.47 -33.04
C ALA A 36 -1.30 -3.94 -33.18
N ASP A 37 -2.51 -3.40 -33.33
CA ASP A 37 -2.76 -1.95 -33.32
C ASP A 37 -2.56 -1.32 -31.93
N GLN A 38 -2.59 -2.12 -30.85
CA GLN A 38 -2.58 -1.62 -29.47
C GLN A 38 -1.32 -2.00 -28.69
N THR A 39 -0.66 -3.12 -28.99
CA THR A 39 0.54 -3.55 -28.26
C THR A 39 1.55 -4.24 -29.17
N ALA A 40 2.83 -3.98 -28.91
CA ALA A 40 3.94 -4.71 -29.53
C ALA A 40 4.27 -6.04 -28.82
N ASN A 41 3.72 -6.26 -27.62
CA ASN A 41 4.01 -7.44 -26.79
C ASN A 41 3.04 -8.59 -27.09
N LEU A 42 3.15 -9.13 -28.30
CA LEU A 42 2.26 -10.18 -28.83
C LEU A 42 3.05 -11.45 -29.16
N SER A 43 2.55 -12.61 -28.74
CA SER A 43 3.05 -13.93 -29.13
C SER A 43 1.90 -14.76 -29.69
N ILE A 44 2.12 -15.37 -30.85
CA ILE A 44 1.10 -16.10 -31.60
C ILE A 44 1.57 -17.53 -31.83
N SER A 45 0.75 -18.51 -31.50
CA SER A 45 1.00 -19.92 -31.77
C SER A 45 -0.30 -20.65 -32.11
N SER A 46 -0.49 -20.98 -33.39
CA SER A 46 -1.70 -21.64 -33.89
C SER A 46 -2.98 -20.84 -33.55
N SER A 47 -3.86 -21.37 -32.69
CA SER A 47 -5.08 -20.70 -32.23
C SER A 47 -4.87 -19.82 -30.98
N LEU A 48 -3.70 -19.90 -30.35
CA LEU A 48 -3.38 -19.20 -29.11
C LEU A 48 -2.65 -17.88 -29.41
N VAL A 49 -3.21 -16.79 -28.90
CA VAL A 49 -2.58 -15.46 -28.90
C VAL A 49 -2.37 -15.04 -27.45
N ILE A 50 -1.15 -14.65 -27.11
CA ILE A 50 -0.80 -14.10 -25.79
C ILE A 50 -0.39 -12.65 -26.02
N ALA A 51 -1.05 -11.73 -25.32
CA ALA A 51 -0.73 -10.32 -25.39
C ALA A 51 -0.55 -9.73 -24.00
N THR A 52 0.38 -8.79 -23.87
CA THR A 52 0.57 -8.01 -22.64
C THR A 52 0.23 -6.55 -22.92
N PHE A 53 -0.59 -5.98 -22.04
CA PHE A 53 -1.13 -4.63 -22.18
C PHE A 53 -0.79 -3.78 -20.96
N THR A 54 -0.52 -2.50 -21.18
CA THR A 54 -0.74 -1.49 -20.15
C THR A 54 -2.25 -1.33 -19.88
N GLN A 55 -2.63 -0.64 -18.81
CA GLN A 55 -4.04 -0.34 -18.53
C GLN A 55 -4.71 0.45 -19.66
N THR A 56 -3.98 1.38 -20.27
CA THR A 56 -4.47 2.21 -21.39
C THR A 56 -4.66 1.39 -22.66
N GLU A 57 -3.70 0.52 -22.99
CA GLU A 57 -3.78 -0.36 -24.16
C GLU A 57 -4.96 -1.35 -24.02
N LEU A 58 -5.15 -1.93 -22.83
CA LEU A 58 -6.27 -2.84 -22.58
C LEU A 58 -7.62 -2.10 -22.69
N ALA A 59 -7.71 -0.88 -22.18
CA ALA A 59 -8.89 -0.03 -22.32
C ALA A 59 -9.23 0.23 -23.79
N ALA A 60 -8.22 0.50 -24.61
CA ALA A 60 -8.39 0.72 -26.05
C ALA A 60 -8.86 -0.55 -26.78
N VAL A 61 -8.28 -1.72 -26.45
CA VAL A 61 -8.76 -3.02 -26.97
C VAL A 61 -10.23 -3.24 -26.61
N ILE A 62 -10.62 -3.00 -25.35
CA ILE A 62 -12.01 -3.17 -24.89
C ILE A 62 -12.96 -2.24 -25.63
N LYS A 63 -12.56 -0.97 -25.83
CA LYS A 63 -13.36 0.03 -26.54
C LYS A 63 -13.60 -0.36 -28.00
N SER A 64 -12.58 -0.86 -28.70
CA SER A 64 -12.66 -1.25 -30.11
C SER A 64 -13.26 -2.65 -30.31
N TRP A 65 -13.41 -3.44 -29.25
CA TRP A 65 -13.89 -4.83 -29.34
C TRP A 65 -15.24 -5.00 -30.05
N PRO A 66 -16.29 -4.19 -29.77
CA PRO A 66 -17.60 -4.36 -30.41
C PRO A 66 -17.57 -4.10 -31.91
N GLU A 67 -16.69 -3.22 -32.39
CA GLU A 67 -16.56 -2.94 -33.83
C GLU A 67 -15.98 -4.14 -34.59
N VAL A 68 -15.13 -4.93 -33.95
CA VAL A 68 -14.46 -6.10 -34.55
C VAL A 68 -15.29 -7.37 -34.42
N PHE A 69 -15.95 -7.56 -33.28
CA PHE A 69 -16.63 -8.82 -32.93
C PHE A 69 -18.16 -8.71 -32.75
N GLY A 70 -18.73 -7.52 -32.91
CA GLY A 70 -20.18 -7.29 -32.94
C GLY A 70 -20.89 -7.19 -31.58
N ALA A 71 -20.16 -7.28 -30.46
CA ALA A 71 -20.70 -7.13 -29.11
C ALA A 71 -19.59 -6.76 -28.10
N GLU A 72 -19.98 -6.25 -26.94
CA GLU A 72 -19.05 -6.04 -25.82
C GLU A 72 -18.52 -7.38 -25.25
N ASN A 73 -17.37 -7.31 -24.57
CA ASN A 73 -16.76 -8.47 -23.93
C ASN A 73 -16.68 -8.29 -22.41
N GLY A 74 -17.63 -8.88 -21.70
CA GLY A 74 -17.69 -8.84 -20.23
C GLY A 74 -16.44 -9.43 -19.56
N THR A 75 -15.81 -10.43 -20.16
CA THR A 75 -14.57 -11.04 -19.62
C THR A 75 -13.41 -10.06 -19.64
N LEU A 76 -13.23 -9.30 -20.72
CA LEU A 76 -12.16 -8.29 -20.79
C LEU A 76 -12.41 -7.12 -19.83
N GLN A 77 -13.67 -6.66 -19.71
CA GLN A 77 -14.05 -5.65 -18.73
C GLN A 77 -13.77 -6.12 -17.29
N GLN A 78 -14.11 -7.37 -16.97
CA GLN A 78 -13.79 -7.99 -15.67
C GLN A 78 -12.29 -8.10 -15.43
N ILE A 79 -11.51 -8.52 -16.44
CA ILE A 79 -10.04 -8.60 -16.33
C ILE A 79 -9.43 -7.22 -16.08
N GLN A 80 -9.91 -6.18 -16.76
CA GLN A 80 -9.44 -4.81 -16.59
C GLN A 80 -9.77 -4.30 -15.18
N ALA A 81 -11.04 -4.38 -14.75
CA ALA A 81 -11.45 -3.96 -13.41
C ALA A 81 -10.66 -4.72 -12.33
N ALA A 82 -10.53 -6.04 -12.46
CA ALA A 82 -9.72 -6.87 -11.55
C ALA A 82 -8.21 -6.73 -11.75
N SER A 83 -7.74 -5.75 -12.52
CA SER A 83 -6.32 -5.40 -12.61
C SER A 83 -6.02 -4.01 -12.04
N GLN A 84 -7.06 -3.22 -11.78
CA GLN A 84 -6.94 -1.95 -11.09
C GLN A 84 -6.82 -2.18 -9.59
N ILE A 85 -6.08 -1.29 -8.94
CA ILE A 85 -5.86 -1.32 -7.50
C ILE A 85 -6.08 0.09 -7.02
N HIS A 86 -7.08 0.22 -6.16
CA HIS A 86 -7.39 1.47 -5.53
C HIS A 86 -7.22 1.35 -4.02
N PHE A 87 -6.83 2.46 -3.40
CA PHE A 87 -7.01 2.64 -1.97
C PHE A 87 -8.08 3.71 -1.74
N LYS A 88 -9.22 3.28 -1.20
CA LYS A 88 -10.43 4.09 -1.05
C LYS A 88 -10.84 4.21 0.40
N GLY A 89 -11.42 5.33 0.74
CA GLY A 89 -12.04 5.55 2.03
C GLY A 89 -12.98 6.74 1.99
N ARG A 90 -13.41 7.19 3.16
CA ARG A 90 -14.30 8.35 3.26
C ARG A 90 -13.60 9.59 2.69
N GLY A 91 -14.11 10.12 1.58
CA GLY A 91 -13.62 11.37 0.98
C GLY A 91 -12.33 11.25 0.17
N PHE A 92 -11.86 10.03 -0.13
CA PHE A 92 -10.71 9.83 -1.03
C PHE A 92 -10.81 8.53 -1.85
N ASP A 93 -10.21 8.55 -3.02
CA ASP A 93 -10.00 7.40 -3.91
C ASP A 93 -8.67 7.58 -4.63
N PHE A 94 -7.67 6.78 -4.25
CA PHE A 94 -6.35 6.80 -4.87
C PHE A 94 -6.22 5.61 -5.82
N ASP A 95 -6.12 5.87 -7.13
CA ASP A 95 -5.67 4.87 -8.10
C ASP A 95 -4.16 4.65 -7.92
N ILE A 96 -3.80 3.48 -7.40
CA ILE A 96 -2.43 3.05 -7.13
C ILE A 96 -2.03 1.88 -8.03
N THR A 97 -2.76 1.67 -9.13
CA THR A 97 -2.55 0.55 -10.06
C THR A 97 -1.12 0.56 -10.60
N THR A 98 -0.68 1.73 -11.06
CA THR A 98 0.57 1.88 -11.82
C THR A 98 1.66 2.66 -11.09
N LYS A 99 1.32 3.30 -9.95
CA LYS A 99 2.20 4.18 -9.18
C LYS A 99 1.90 4.04 -7.68
N PRO A 100 2.92 3.98 -6.82
CA PRO A 100 2.70 4.03 -5.38
C PRO A 100 2.35 5.44 -4.91
N ILE A 101 1.75 5.55 -3.73
CA ILE A 101 1.51 6.81 -3.03
C ILE A 101 2.43 6.96 -1.81
N ILE A 102 2.69 8.21 -1.44
CA ILE A 102 3.44 8.56 -0.23
C ILE A 102 2.47 8.74 0.94
N TYR A 103 2.80 8.09 2.04
CA TYR A 103 2.09 8.11 3.31
C TYR A 103 3.06 8.65 4.38
N SER A 104 2.92 9.92 4.77
CA SER A 104 3.88 10.61 5.64
C SER A 104 3.59 10.40 7.12
N ILE A 105 4.64 10.16 7.91
CA ILE A 105 4.56 9.96 9.35
C ILE A 105 4.73 11.31 10.08
N LEU A 106 3.77 11.65 10.94
CA LEU A 106 3.82 12.79 11.86
C LEU A 106 3.81 12.27 13.30
N ASN A 107 5.00 12.02 13.86
CA ASN A 107 5.11 11.65 15.28
C ASN A 107 4.84 12.88 16.16
N LEU A 108 3.74 12.85 16.91
CA LEU A 108 3.32 13.91 17.83
C LEU A 108 3.71 13.55 19.27
N THR A 109 4.93 13.04 19.46
CA THR A 109 5.50 12.71 20.76
C THR A 109 6.48 13.80 21.22
N PRO A 110 6.57 14.06 22.54
CA PRO A 110 7.56 15.00 23.09
C PRO A 110 9.01 14.64 22.69
N ASP A 111 9.31 13.34 22.57
CA ASP A 111 10.65 12.80 22.31
C ASP A 111 10.90 12.41 20.84
N SER A 112 10.29 13.09 19.87
CA SER A 112 10.39 12.76 18.43
C SER A 112 11.80 13.01 17.85
N PHE A 113 12.75 12.16 18.25
CA PHE A 113 14.18 12.16 17.89
C PHE A 113 14.41 12.13 16.37
N TYR A 114 13.53 11.48 15.60
CA TYR A 114 13.68 11.35 14.14
C TYR A 114 13.25 12.58 13.35
N ASP A 115 12.35 13.39 13.92
CA ASP A 115 11.81 14.56 13.24
C ASP A 115 12.67 15.80 13.50
N GLY A 116 13.73 15.70 14.29
CA GLY A 116 14.62 16.82 14.62
C GLY A 116 13.89 17.97 15.31
N GLY A 117 12.83 17.67 16.06
CA GLY A 117 11.96 18.67 16.71
C GLY A 117 10.95 19.36 15.78
N ARG A 118 10.87 18.98 14.49
CA ARG A 118 9.94 19.59 13.52
C ARG A 118 8.46 19.44 13.91
N ASN A 119 8.13 18.43 14.70
CA ASN A 119 6.77 18.15 15.17
C ASN A 119 6.51 18.64 16.61
N ALA A 120 7.42 19.45 17.18
CA ALA A 120 7.30 19.94 18.56
C ALA A 120 6.25 21.06 18.76
N SER A 121 5.69 21.59 17.68
CA SER A 121 4.67 22.65 17.73
C SER A 121 3.67 22.51 16.59
N VAL A 122 2.46 23.04 16.78
CA VAL A 122 1.41 23.06 15.76
C VAL A 122 1.91 23.72 14.47
N ASP A 123 2.56 24.89 14.56
CA ASP A 123 3.11 25.58 13.40
C ASP A 123 4.19 24.76 12.66
N GLY A 124 5.03 24.04 13.41
CA GLY A 124 6.01 23.12 12.84
C GLY A 124 5.37 22.00 12.03
N VAL A 125 4.35 21.35 12.61
CA VAL A 125 3.57 20.30 11.94
C VAL A 125 2.85 20.84 10.70
N LEU A 126 2.24 22.03 10.77
CA LEU A 126 1.57 22.63 9.61
C LEU A 126 2.55 22.93 8.46
N LYS A 127 3.73 23.48 8.78
CA LYS A 127 4.80 23.69 7.78
C LYS A 127 5.31 22.38 7.19
N ARG A 128 5.40 21.34 8.02
CA ARG A 128 5.81 20.01 7.57
C ARG A 128 4.80 19.43 6.58
N ILE A 129 3.50 19.49 6.91
CA ILE A 129 2.41 19.07 6.02
C ILE A 129 2.47 19.85 4.70
N GLU A 130 2.68 21.16 4.73
CA GLU A 130 2.79 21.99 3.53
C GLU A 130 3.95 21.55 2.62
N ALA A 131 5.12 21.26 3.19
CA ALA A 131 6.28 20.77 2.45
C ALA A 131 6.06 19.37 1.87
N ASP A 132 5.47 18.46 2.64
CA ASP A 132 5.19 17.09 2.23
C ASP A 132 4.07 17.02 1.19
N LEU A 133 3.07 17.90 1.26
CA LEU A 133 2.06 18.09 0.20
C LEU A 133 2.73 18.55 -1.10
N ALA A 134 3.66 19.50 -1.02
CA ALA A 134 4.43 19.94 -2.20
C ALA A 134 5.30 18.81 -2.79
N ALA A 135 5.70 17.82 -1.98
CA ALA A 135 6.36 16.60 -2.43
C ALA A 135 5.40 15.53 -2.99
N GLY A 136 4.08 15.77 -2.99
CA GLY A 136 3.07 14.84 -3.49
C GLY A 136 2.63 13.78 -2.48
N THR A 137 2.72 14.06 -1.18
CA THR A 137 2.17 13.20 -0.13
C THR A 137 0.66 13.11 -0.23
N ALA A 138 0.13 11.88 -0.21
CA ALA A 138 -1.29 11.62 -0.32
C ALA A 138 -1.97 11.52 1.06
N ILE A 139 -1.28 10.93 2.04
CA ILE A 139 -1.83 10.65 3.37
C ILE A 139 -0.86 11.10 4.45
N PHE A 140 -1.39 11.63 5.54
CA PHE A 140 -0.64 12.05 6.71
C PHE A 140 -1.10 11.28 7.94
N GLU A 141 -0.19 10.60 8.61
CA GLU A 141 -0.51 9.82 9.80
C GLU A 141 -0.02 10.51 11.05
N VAL A 142 -0.95 10.70 12.00
CA VAL A 142 -0.63 11.22 13.32
C VAL A 142 -0.47 10.06 14.31
N GLY A 143 0.54 10.14 15.17
CA GLY A 143 0.77 9.16 16.24
C GLY A 143 1.16 9.85 17.55
N GLY A 144 0.42 9.57 18.62
CA GLY A 144 0.67 10.15 19.97
C GLY A 144 1.57 9.30 20.86
N LYS A 145 1.82 8.04 20.46
CA LYS A 145 2.60 7.04 21.21
C LYS A 145 3.66 6.40 20.31
N SER A 146 4.80 6.03 20.89
CA SER A 146 5.78 5.21 20.17
C SER A 146 5.34 3.76 20.12
N SER A 147 5.37 3.14 18.94
CA SER A 147 5.14 1.70 18.76
C SER A 147 6.39 0.85 19.01
N LYS A 148 7.52 1.46 19.42
CA LYS A 148 8.78 0.76 19.69
C LYS A 148 8.66 -0.22 20.88
N PRO A 149 9.37 -1.36 20.84
CA PRO A 149 9.44 -2.26 22.00
C PRO A 149 9.97 -1.52 23.25
N HIS A 150 9.39 -1.79 24.42
CA HIS A 150 9.80 -1.26 25.73
C HIS A 150 9.58 0.25 25.97
N PHE A 151 8.67 0.90 25.24
CA PHE A 151 8.24 2.26 25.58
C PHE A 151 7.13 2.22 26.65
N ASP A 152 7.11 3.20 27.56
CA ASP A 152 6.08 3.29 28.60
C ASP A 152 4.69 3.43 27.98
N ASP A 153 3.77 2.57 28.40
CA ASP A 153 2.39 2.62 27.93
C ASP A 153 1.68 3.81 28.60
N ILE A 154 1.32 4.80 27.79
CA ILE A 154 0.60 6.00 28.25
C ILE A 154 -0.90 5.72 28.26
N SER A 155 -1.66 6.48 29.06
CA SER A 155 -3.12 6.32 29.07
C SER A 155 -3.74 6.77 27.75
N ALA A 156 -4.96 6.30 27.44
CA ALA A 156 -5.69 6.72 26.25
C ALA A 156 -5.95 8.24 26.24
N GLU A 157 -6.21 8.82 27.42
CA GLU A 157 -6.41 10.26 27.60
C GLU A 157 -5.13 11.04 27.28
N GLU A 158 -3.98 10.52 27.70
CA GLU A 158 -2.69 11.14 27.40
C GLU A 158 -2.35 11.03 25.91
N GLU A 159 -2.51 9.85 25.30
CA GLU A 159 -2.27 9.62 23.86
C GLU A 159 -3.13 10.55 23.01
N TRP A 160 -4.44 10.61 23.30
CA TRP A 160 -5.36 11.50 22.59
C TRP A 160 -5.07 12.98 22.87
N GLY A 161 -4.71 13.33 24.11
CA GLY A 161 -4.35 14.69 24.51
C GLY A 161 -3.14 15.24 23.74
N ARG A 162 -2.22 14.38 23.29
CA ARG A 162 -1.10 14.74 22.41
C ARG A 162 -1.53 15.01 20.98
N ILE A 163 -2.52 14.27 20.46
CA ILE A 163 -2.96 14.36 19.06
C ILE A 163 -3.97 15.48 18.84
N LYS A 164 -4.97 15.57 19.73
CA LYS A 164 -6.14 16.45 19.58
C LYS A 164 -5.79 17.92 19.25
N PRO A 165 -4.78 18.57 19.90
CA PRO A 165 -4.47 19.97 19.64
C PRO A 165 -4.04 20.27 18.19
N PHE A 166 -3.51 19.26 17.49
CA PHE A 166 -3.04 19.41 16.12
C PHE A 166 -4.19 19.28 15.10
N LEU A 167 -5.18 18.42 15.37
CA LEU A 167 -6.24 18.10 14.41
C LEU A 167 -7.07 19.33 14.01
N ASP A 168 -7.46 20.16 14.97
CA ASP A 168 -8.27 21.36 14.69
C ASP A 168 -7.50 22.33 13.76
N ALA A 169 -6.20 22.51 14.01
CA ALA A 169 -5.35 23.37 13.20
C ALA A 169 -5.10 22.78 11.81
N ILE A 170 -4.89 21.46 11.72
CA ILE A 170 -4.67 20.74 10.47
C ILE A 170 -5.91 20.84 9.58
N HIS A 171 -7.10 20.49 10.08
CA HIS A 171 -8.35 20.57 9.31
C HIS A 171 -8.68 22.00 8.87
N LYS A 172 -8.39 23.00 9.71
CA LYS A 172 -8.60 24.40 9.36
C LYS A 172 -7.69 24.86 8.21
N ARG A 173 -6.42 24.44 8.21
CA ARG A 173 -5.42 24.83 7.20
C ARG A 173 -5.56 24.01 5.92
N PHE A 174 -5.90 22.72 6.04
CA PHE A 174 -5.94 21.73 4.97
C PHE A 174 -7.27 20.95 4.99
N PRO A 175 -8.39 21.52 4.55
CA PRO A 175 -9.71 20.91 4.70
C PRO A 175 -9.91 19.60 3.92
N ASN A 176 -9.08 19.34 2.89
CA ASN A 176 -9.15 18.14 2.06
C ASN A 176 -8.05 17.11 2.40
N ILE A 177 -7.34 17.29 3.51
CA ILE A 177 -6.26 16.39 3.91
C ILE A 177 -6.82 15.00 4.26
N VAL A 178 -6.11 13.95 3.85
CA VAL A 178 -6.41 12.58 4.28
C VAL A 178 -5.53 12.25 5.48
N LEU A 179 -6.18 12.04 6.62
CA LEU A 179 -5.51 11.69 7.87
C LEU A 179 -5.66 10.22 8.20
N ALA A 180 -4.60 9.69 8.78
CA ALA A 180 -4.58 8.40 9.45
C ALA A 180 -4.19 8.54 10.92
N ILE A 181 -4.62 7.60 11.75
CA ILE A 181 -4.20 7.46 13.16
C ILE A 181 -3.34 6.22 13.32
N ASP A 182 -2.10 6.36 13.83
CA ASP A 182 -1.27 5.24 14.31
C ASP A 182 -1.61 4.99 15.78
N SER A 183 -2.51 4.03 16.03
CA SER A 183 -2.89 3.64 17.40
C SER A 183 -3.51 2.25 17.43
N ASN A 184 -3.20 1.50 18.49
CA ASN A 184 -3.84 0.23 18.82
C ASN A 184 -4.82 0.35 20.00
N THR A 185 -5.02 1.56 20.53
CA THR A 185 -5.86 1.83 21.71
C THR A 185 -7.30 2.13 21.28
N ASN A 186 -8.26 1.27 21.64
CA ASN A 186 -9.67 1.39 21.19
C ASN A 186 -10.29 2.78 21.42
N ALA A 187 -10.06 3.38 22.59
CA ALA A 187 -10.61 4.70 22.92
C ALA A 187 -10.03 5.81 22.03
N VAL A 188 -8.72 5.75 21.75
CA VAL A 188 -8.04 6.70 20.86
C VAL A 188 -8.52 6.54 19.42
N ILE A 189 -8.66 5.30 18.94
CA ILE A 189 -9.23 4.99 17.64
C ILE A 189 -10.64 5.58 17.53
N GLU A 190 -11.50 5.39 18.54
CA GLU A 190 -12.86 5.95 18.48
C GLU A 190 -12.86 7.48 18.46
N GLU A 191 -12.04 8.13 19.29
CA GLU A 191 -11.92 9.59 19.28
C GLU A 191 -11.38 10.13 17.94
N ALA A 192 -10.38 9.48 17.35
CA ALA A 192 -9.87 9.79 16.02
C ALA A 192 -10.99 9.77 14.96
N LEU A 193 -11.80 8.71 14.94
CA LEU A 193 -12.91 8.55 13.99
C LEU A 193 -14.00 9.62 14.19
N LYS A 194 -14.36 9.92 15.45
CA LYS A 194 -15.32 11.00 15.78
C LYS A 194 -14.84 12.37 15.31
N ASN A 195 -13.53 12.59 15.29
CA ASN A 195 -12.90 13.85 14.93
C ASN A 195 -12.44 13.89 13.46
N GLY A 196 -12.94 12.98 12.60
CA GLY A 196 -12.81 13.10 11.14
C GLY A 196 -11.60 12.41 10.52
N ILE A 197 -10.79 11.68 11.29
CA ILE A 197 -9.71 10.84 10.73
C ILE A 197 -10.31 9.70 9.90
N GLN A 198 -9.80 9.52 8.68
CA GLN A 198 -10.40 8.60 7.70
C GLN A 198 -9.78 7.20 7.68
N ILE A 199 -8.56 7.06 8.19
CA ILE A 199 -7.78 5.82 8.14
C ILE A 199 -7.32 5.42 9.54
N ILE A 200 -7.45 4.15 9.90
CA ILE A 200 -6.84 3.59 11.12
C ILE A 200 -5.63 2.74 10.71
N ASN A 201 -4.46 3.05 11.25
CA ASN A 201 -3.31 2.15 11.20
C ASN A 201 -3.16 1.44 12.56
N ASP A 202 -3.51 0.15 12.59
CA ASP A 202 -3.44 -0.67 13.79
C ASP A 202 -2.31 -1.70 13.68
N ILE A 203 -1.27 -1.48 14.48
CA ILE A 203 -0.12 -2.39 14.57
C ILE A 203 -0.49 -3.78 15.09
N ASP A 204 -1.63 -3.96 15.76
CA ASP A 204 -2.09 -5.27 16.24
C ASP A 204 -3.02 -5.98 15.25
N GLY A 205 -3.34 -5.33 14.13
CA GLY A 205 -4.12 -5.92 13.05
C GLY A 205 -5.57 -6.26 13.41
N PHE A 206 -6.25 -5.38 14.14
CA PHE A 206 -7.68 -5.51 14.47
C PHE A 206 -8.05 -6.79 15.25
N ASN A 207 -7.12 -7.26 16.08
CA ASN A 207 -7.19 -8.49 16.89
C ASN A 207 -8.29 -8.57 17.97
N SER A 208 -9.29 -7.69 17.98
CA SER A 208 -10.37 -7.73 18.97
C SER A 208 -11.73 -7.33 18.41
N GLN A 209 -12.79 -7.92 18.97
CA GLN A 209 -14.17 -7.60 18.59
C GLN A 209 -14.50 -6.11 18.78
N ALA A 210 -13.91 -5.46 19.79
CA ALA A 210 -14.10 -4.03 20.03
C ALA A 210 -13.59 -3.18 18.85
N LYS A 211 -12.43 -3.52 18.28
CA LYS A 211 -11.89 -2.85 17.08
C LYS A 211 -12.77 -3.11 15.85
N LEU A 212 -13.21 -4.36 15.65
CA LEU A 212 -14.12 -4.71 14.56
C LEU A 212 -15.46 -3.98 14.67
N ASN A 213 -15.99 -3.77 15.88
CA ASN A 213 -17.20 -2.97 16.10
C ASN A 213 -17.01 -1.49 15.71
N LEU A 214 -15.82 -0.91 15.97
CA LEU A 214 -15.49 0.45 15.52
C LEU A 214 -15.43 0.53 13.99
N VAL A 215 -14.79 -0.46 13.34
CA VAL A 215 -14.76 -0.55 11.87
C VAL A 215 -16.18 -0.67 11.31
N ALA A 216 -17.02 -1.54 11.87
CA ALA A 216 -18.41 -1.70 11.44
C ALA A 216 -19.23 -0.41 11.57
N LYS A 217 -19.02 0.34 12.66
CA LYS A 217 -19.76 1.58 12.98
C LYS A 217 -19.35 2.75 12.10
N TYR A 218 -18.05 2.96 11.89
CA TYR A 218 -17.53 4.17 11.25
C TYR A 218 -17.07 3.97 9.80
N LYS A 219 -16.86 2.72 9.37
CA LYS A 219 -16.39 2.33 8.02
C LYS A 219 -15.13 3.09 7.55
N PRO A 220 -14.07 3.18 8.37
CA PRO A 220 -12.82 3.80 7.94
C PRO A 220 -12.09 2.91 6.93
N ALA A 221 -11.16 3.50 6.20
CA ALA A 221 -10.09 2.72 5.61
C ALA A 221 -9.15 2.23 6.71
N VAL A 222 -8.44 1.13 6.49
CA VAL A 222 -7.61 0.50 7.52
C VAL A 222 -6.27 0.06 6.99
N VAL A 223 -5.25 0.14 7.83
CA VAL A 223 -3.95 -0.53 7.66
C VAL A 223 -3.86 -1.59 8.75
N THR A 224 -3.72 -2.86 8.34
CA THR A 224 -3.53 -3.98 9.26
C THR A 224 -2.11 -4.52 9.14
N MET A 225 -1.40 -4.61 10.27
CA MET A 225 0.00 -5.02 10.29
C MET A 225 0.19 -6.39 10.95
N PHE A 226 1.08 -7.22 10.37
CA PHE A 226 1.62 -8.38 11.06
C PHE A 226 2.79 -7.99 11.97
N ASN A 227 2.56 -7.77 13.27
CA ASN A 227 3.62 -7.34 14.19
C ASN A 227 4.51 -8.46 14.77
N GLY A 228 4.10 -9.72 14.63
CA GLY A 228 4.86 -10.89 15.10
C GLY A 228 4.89 -11.13 16.62
N ARG A 229 4.52 -10.16 17.46
CA ARG A 229 4.71 -10.21 18.93
C ARG A 229 3.90 -11.32 19.62
N ASN A 230 2.74 -11.67 19.05
CA ASN A 230 1.85 -12.70 19.59
C ASN A 230 1.96 -14.02 18.82
N PHE A 231 3.02 -14.20 18.02
CA PHE A 231 3.22 -15.35 17.17
C PHE A 231 4.53 -16.05 17.49
N ASN A 232 4.53 -17.38 17.47
CA ASN A 232 5.77 -18.17 17.52
C ASN A 232 6.47 -18.08 16.16
N GLU A 233 7.22 -17.01 15.93
CA GLU A 233 7.92 -16.76 14.67
C GLU A 233 9.12 -17.70 14.51
N GLN A 234 9.09 -18.53 13.46
CA GLN A 234 10.23 -19.36 13.02
C GLN A 234 10.49 -19.08 11.55
N THR A 235 11.76 -19.04 11.14
CA THR A 235 12.18 -18.72 9.77
C THR A 235 11.44 -19.57 8.72
N GLU A 236 11.28 -20.86 9.00
CA GLU A 236 10.72 -21.86 8.09
C GLU A 236 9.20 -21.73 7.93
N THR A 237 8.50 -21.23 8.95
CA THR A 237 7.03 -21.16 8.98
C THR A 237 6.48 -19.75 8.86
N LEU A 238 7.32 -18.71 9.04
CA LEU A 238 6.92 -17.31 9.08
C LEU A 238 6.08 -16.88 7.87
N SER A 239 6.48 -17.28 6.66
CA SER A 239 5.70 -16.96 5.45
C SER A 239 4.28 -17.52 5.51
N LYS A 240 4.12 -18.77 5.97
CA LYS A 240 2.80 -19.39 6.11
C LYS A 240 1.98 -18.69 7.19
N THR A 241 2.57 -18.46 8.36
CA THR A 241 1.93 -17.76 9.49
C THR A 241 1.40 -16.38 9.07
N MET A 242 2.17 -15.63 8.29
CA MET A 242 1.75 -14.32 7.79
C MET A 242 0.62 -14.41 6.77
N MET A 243 0.68 -15.37 5.83
CA MET A 243 -0.40 -15.59 4.86
C MET A 243 -1.70 -16.00 5.57
N ASP A 244 -1.61 -16.87 6.58
CA ASP A 244 -2.76 -17.26 7.41
C ASP A 244 -3.30 -16.04 8.15
N PHE A 245 -2.45 -15.23 8.79
CA PHE A 245 -2.85 -13.99 9.47
C PHE A 245 -3.62 -13.02 8.56
N PHE A 246 -3.09 -12.72 7.37
CA PHE A 246 -3.77 -11.81 6.44
C PHE A 246 -5.06 -12.40 5.89
N THR A 247 -5.12 -13.71 5.65
CA THR A 247 -6.34 -14.38 5.22
C THR A 247 -7.46 -14.18 6.23
N HIS A 248 -7.20 -14.44 7.52
CA HIS A 248 -8.19 -14.26 8.58
C HIS A 248 -8.55 -12.78 8.77
N THR A 249 -7.55 -11.91 8.86
CA THR A 249 -7.80 -10.49 9.16
C THR A 249 -8.57 -9.79 8.03
N ILE A 250 -8.27 -10.09 6.76
CA ILE A 250 -9.05 -9.59 5.62
C ILE A 250 -10.48 -10.15 5.66
N SER A 251 -10.66 -11.43 6.02
CA SER A 251 -11.99 -12.02 6.17
C SER A 251 -12.80 -11.33 7.26
N ASP A 252 -12.19 -11.01 8.40
CA ASP A 252 -12.88 -10.33 9.51
C ASP A 252 -13.27 -8.90 9.15
N LEU A 253 -12.36 -8.15 8.51
CA LEU A 253 -12.59 -6.78 8.06
C LEU A 253 -13.66 -6.70 6.96
N THR A 254 -13.64 -7.64 6.01
CA THR A 254 -14.69 -7.72 4.98
C THR A 254 -16.02 -8.22 5.56
N GLY A 255 -15.98 -9.11 6.57
CA GLY A 255 -17.15 -9.58 7.32
C GLY A 255 -17.88 -8.46 8.06
N VAL A 256 -17.16 -7.44 8.53
CA VAL A 256 -17.78 -6.21 9.08
C VAL A 256 -18.08 -5.15 8.02
N GLY A 257 -17.98 -5.50 6.73
CA GLY A 257 -18.43 -4.74 5.57
C GLY A 257 -17.48 -3.64 5.10
N LEU A 258 -16.17 -3.89 5.16
CA LEU A 258 -15.20 -3.17 4.32
C LEU A 258 -15.00 -3.91 3.00
N GLU A 259 -14.67 -3.18 1.94
CA GLU A 259 -14.18 -3.75 0.69
C GLU A 259 -12.65 -3.90 0.74
N LYS A 260 -12.09 -4.74 -0.14
CA LYS A 260 -10.62 -4.92 -0.24
C LYS A 260 -9.88 -3.60 -0.51
N GLU A 261 -10.49 -2.70 -1.27
CA GLU A 261 -9.96 -1.37 -1.57
C GLU A 261 -9.91 -0.45 -0.34
N ASN A 262 -10.58 -0.81 0.77
CA ASN A 262 -10.48 -0.09 2.05
C ASN A 262 -9.37 -0.63 2.95
N ILE A 263 -8.72 -1.74 2.60
CA ILE A 263 -7.80 -2.48 3.47
C ILE A 263 -6.38 -2.42 2.90
N VAL A 264 -5.44 -1.86 3.63
CA VAL A 264 -4.01 -1.95 3.36
C VAL A 264 -3.40 -3.02 4.27
N ILE A 265 -2.56 -3.90 3.72
CA ILE A 265 -1.83 -4.90 4.50
C ILE A 265 -0.35 -4.51 4.63
N ASP A 266 0.18 -4.55 5.86
CA ASP A 266 1.58 -4.25 6.18
C ASP A 266 2.30 -5.53 6.67
N PRO A 267 3.36 -6.00 5.99
CA PRO A 267 4.13 -7.17 6.43
C PRO A 267 4.84 -6.99 7.78
N GLY A 268 4.92 -5.78 8.32
CA GLY A 268 5.49 -5.48 9.63
C GLY A 268 7.00 -5.69 9.69
N VAL A 269 7.73 -5.33 8.64
CA VAL A 269 9.20 -5.38 8.59
C VAL A 269 9.78 -4.62 9.80
N GLY A 270 10.75 -5.18 10.51
CA GLY A 270 11.34 -4.61 11.71
C GLY A 270 10.52 -4.78 12.99
N PHE A 271 9.32 -5.35 12.93
CA PHE A 271 8.53 -5.78 14.09
C PHE A 271 8.60 -7.29 14.22
N SER A 272 8.91 -7.80 15.40
CA SER A 272 8.98 -9.23 15.72
C SER A 272 9.29 -9.36 17.21
N ASP A 273 8.96 -10.51 17.81
CA ASP A 273 9.46 -10.87 19.15
C ASP A 273 10.97 -11.20 19.11
N HIS A 274 11.46 -11.70 17.97
CA HIS A 274 12.86 -12.03 17.71
C HIS A 274 13.35 -11.33 16.45
N ASN A 275 13.53 -10.01 16.54
CA ASN A 275 13.84 -9.15 15.40
C ASN A 275 15.23 -9.43 14.79
N THR A 276 15.28 -10.32 13.80
CA THR A 276 16.47 -10.69 13.02
C THR A 276 16.41 -10.13 11.60
N LEU A 277 17.59 -9.96 10.97
CA LEU A 277 17.66 -9.61 9.55
C LEU A 277 16.97 -10.65 8.66
N ALA A 278 17.04 -11.94 9.02
CA ALA A 278 16.37 -13.01 8.27
C ALA A 278 14.85 -12.81 8.23
N PHE A 279 14.24 -12.45 9.36
CA PHE A 279 12.81 -12.16 9.43
C PHE A 279 12.43 -10.94 8.59
N ASP A 280 13.22 -9.86 8.64
CA ASP A 280 12.97 -8.69 7.79
C ASP A 280 12.99 -9.05 6.31
N LEU A 281 14.00 -9.81 5.86
CA LEU A 281 14.12 -10.22 4.47
C LEU A 281 12.97 -11.13 4.03
N ILE A 282 12.49 -12.03 4.92
CA ILE A 282 11.29 -12.83 4.65
C ILE A 282 10.06 -11.93 4.50
N LYS A 283 9.85 -10.98 5.42
CA LYS A 283 8.73 -10.03 5.40
C LYS A 283 8.74 -9.16 4.14
N MET A 284 9.91 -8.67 3.73
CA MET A 284 10.08 -7.92 2.48
C MET A 284 9.79 -8.79 1.25
N LYS A 285 10.29 -10.04 1.22
CA LYS A 285 10.03 -10.96 0.10
C LYS A 285 8.55 -11.34 0.01
N LEU A 286 7.85 -11.41 1.15
CA LEU A 286 6.44 -11.77 1.22
C LEU A 286 5.54 -10.74 0.52
N THR A 287 5.96 -9.48 0.37
CA THR A 287 5.25 -8.46 -0.42
C THR A 287 4.79 -9.00 -1.78
N LYS A 288 5.61 -9.82 -2.43
CA LYS A 288 5.26 -10.44 -3.72
C LYS A 288 4.13 -11.46 -3.65
N LEU A 289 4.04 -12.22 -2.56
CA LEU A 289 2.98 -13.21 -2.35
C LEU A 289 1.70 -12.55 -1.84
N MET A 290 1.82 -11.51 -1.01
CA MET A 290 0.70 -10.71 -0.51
C MET A 290 -0.12 -10.06 -1.64
N ALA A 291 0.45 -9.86 -2.82
CA ALA A 291 -0.25 -9.38 -4.02
C ALA A 291 -1.46 -10.26 -4.41
N GLU A 292 -1.51 -11.52 -3.94
CA GLU A 292 -2.63 -12.44 -4.16
C GLU A 292 -3.89 -12.04 -3.38
N PHE A 293 -3.76 -11.23 -2.33
CA PHE A 293 -4.90 -10.76 -1.53
C PHE A 293 -5.74 -9.70 -2.24
N GLN A 294 -5.20 -9.05 -3.28
CA GLN A 294 -5.89 -8.00 -4.03
C GLN A 294 -6.24 -6.78 -3.18
N THR A 295 -5.36 -6.47 -2.23
CA THR A 295 -5.44 -5.32 -1.32
C THR A 295 -4.18 -4.46 -1.51
N PRO A 296 -4.24 -3.14 -1.34
CA PRO A 296 -3.04 -2.31 -1.23
C PRO A 296 -2.02 -2.88 -0.23
N ILE A 297 -0.73 -2.85 -0.57
CA ILE A 297 0.35 -3.30 0.33
C ILE A 297 1.20 -2.12 0.76
N MET A 298 1.42 -2.02 2.07
CA MET A 298 2.28 -1.01 2.67
C MET A 298 3.76 -1.40 2.65
N ILE A 299 4.60 -0.41 2.41
CA ILE A 299 6.06 -0.43 2.58
C ILE A 299 6.38 0.51 3.74
N ALA A 300 6.53 -0.05 4.95
CA ALA A 300 6.82 0.73 6.15
C ALA A 300 8.21 0.41 6.69
N ILE A 301 9.27 0.84 6.01
CA ILE A 301 10.66 0.53 6.39
C ILE A 301 11.53 1.76 6.69
N SER A 302 10.96 2.94 6.59
CA SER A 302 11.68 4.21 6.72
C SER A 302 12.48 4.31 8.02
N ARG A 303 13.80 4.49 7.87
CA ARG A 303 14.79 4.67 8.96
C ARG A 303 14.85 3.53 10.00
N LYS A 304 14.24 2.37 9.72
CA LYS A 304 14.19 1.23 10.65
C LYS A 304 15.57 0.60 10.90
N SER A 305 15.70 -0.10 12.02
CA SER A 305 16.95 -0.68 12.51
C SER A 305 17.49 -1.86 11.66
N PHE A 306 16.73 -2.37 10.69
CA PHE A 306 17.24 -3.41 9.79
C PHE A 306 18.49 -2.91 9.03
N ALA A 307 18.50 -1.63 8.62
CA ALA A 307 19.64 -1.02 7.95
C ALA A 307 20.87 -0.93 8.88
N LYS A 308 20.65 -0.70 10.18
CA LYS A 308 21.73 -0.78 11.20
C LYS A 308 22.34 -2.18 11.22
N ARG A 309 21.52 -3.24 11.25
CA ARG A 309 22.01 -4.62 11.27
C ARG A 309 22.77 -5.01 10.00
N LEU A 310 22.35 -4.48 8.85
CA LEU A 310 22.93 -4.82 7.55
C LEU A 310 24.22 -4.04 7.24
N PHE A 311 24.27 -2.76 7.60
CA PHE A 311 25.33 -1.84 7.16
C PHE A 311 26.09 -1.18 8.31
N ASN A 312 25.82 -1.58 9.56
CA ASN A 312 26.42 -0.99 10.77
C ASN A 312 26.21 0.54 10.88
N LEU A 313 25.01 1.01 10.51
CA LEU A 313 24.63 2.42 10.53
C LEU A 313 23.93 2.79 11.85
N ASP A 314 24.68 3.41 12.75
CA ASP A 314 24.19 3.74 14.08
C ASP A 314 23.21 4.91 14.08
N SER A 315 23.45 5.96 13.28
CA SER A 315 22.51 7.08 13.13
C SER A 315 21.30 6.68 12.29
N ALA A 316 20.15 7.28 12.61
CA ALA A 316 18.95 7.16 11.79
C ALA A 316 19.08 7.92 10.47
N ASP A 317 19.81 9.03 10.47
CA ASP A 317 19.99 9.90 9.30
C ASP A 317 20.82 9.21 8.21
N ASP A 318 21.76 8.34 8.61
CA ASP A 318 22.58 7.56 7.67
C ASP A 318 21.76 6.48 6.94
N ARG A 319 20.54 6.20 7.39
CA ARG A 319 19.72 5.08 6.87
C ARG A 319 18.86 5.45 5.67
N LEU A 320 18.91 6.70 5.21
CA LEU A 320 18.11 7.17 4.08
C LEU A 320 18.42 6.37 2.80
N ILE A 321 19.69 6.24 2.42
CA ILE A 321 20.06 5.52 1.19
C ILE A 321 19.62 4.04 1.23
N PRO A 322 19.92 3.26 2.30
CA PRO A 322 19.37 1.92 2.46
C PRO A 322 17.84 1.89 2.40
N THR A 323 17.16 2.83 3.08
CA THR A 323 15.70 2.92 3.09
C THR A 323 15.16 3.01 1.67
N LEU A 324 15.64 3.98 0.88
CA LEU A 324 15.19 4.18 -0.50
C LEU A 324 15.48 2.95 -1.37
N LEU A 325 16.64 2.29 -1.21
CA LEU A 325 16.96 1.09 -1.98
C LEU A 325 16.00 -0.08 -1.71
N PHE A 326 15.61 -0.29 -0.44
CA PHE A 326 14.68 -1.37 -0.10
C PHE A 326 13.22 -0.98 -0.39
N GLU A 327 12.84 0.29 -0.27
CA GLU A 327 11.53 0.80 -0.68
C GLU A 327 11.33 0.60 -2.19
N ALA A 328 12.38 0.90 -2.95
CA ALA A 328 12.46 0.65 -4.38
C ALA A 328 12.21 -0.83 -4.71
N PHE A 329 12.94 -1.72 -4.05
CA PHE A 329 12.78 -3.16 -4.25
C PHE A 329 11.38 -3.66 -3.89
N MET A 330 10.83 -3.25 -2.74
CA MET A 330 9.48 -3.65 -2.32
C MET A 330 8.38 -3.09 -3.23
N THR A 331 8.59 -1.91 -3.83
CA THR A 331 7.70 -1.35 -4.85
C THR A 331 7.65 -2.25 -6.09
N VAL A 332 8.81 -2.78 -6.50
CA VAL A 332 8.89 -3.74 -7.61
C VAL A 332 8.14 -5.05 -7.28
N LEU A 333 8.21 -5.48 -6.02
CA LEU A 333 7.50 -6.68 -5.55
C LEU A 333 5.99 -6.51 -5.44
N GLY A 334 5.47 -5.28 -5.53
CA GLY A 334 4.03 -5.01 -5.54
C GLY A 334 3.56 -4.00 -4.50
N GLY A 335 4.42 -3.52 -3.61
CA GLY A 335 4.04 -2.49 -2.65
C GLY A 335 3.56 -1.20 -3.34
N ARG A 336 2.55 -0.55 -2.74
CA ARG A 336 1.88 0.63 -3.31
C ARG A 336 1.64 1.78 -2.34
N VAL A 337 1.81 1.57 -1.04
CA VAL A 337 1.69 2.64 -0.04
C VAL A 337 3.02 2.75 0.69
N ILE A 338 3.81 3.80 0.44
CA ILE A 338 5.14 3.96 1.03
C ILE A 338 5.04 4.85 2.26
N ARG A 339 5.19 4.25 3.45
CA ARG A 339 5.09 4.93 4.75
C ARG A 339 6.45 5.48 5.19
N VAL A 340 6.62 6.81 5.18
CA VAL A 340 7.95 7.46 5.22
C VAL A 340 8.08 8.66 6.14
N HIS A 341 9.32 8.93 6.58
CA HIS A 341 9.72 10.20 7.19
C HIS A 341 10.26 11.20 6.17
N ASP A 342 10.67 10.77 4.98
CA ASP A 342 11.45 11.55 4.01
C ASP A 342 10.68 11.69 2.67
N ALA A 343 9.55 12.40 2.71
CA ALA A 343 8.60 12.46 1.58
C ALA A 343 9.22 13.00 0.28
N LYS A 344 10.11 13.98 0.37
CA LYS A 344 10.78 14.58 -0.79
C LYS A 344 11.65 13.56 -1.53
N GLU A 345 12.47 12.82 -0.78
CA GLU A 345 13.38 11.81 -1.32
C GLU A 345 12.59 10.61 -1.85
N THR A 346 11.52 10.22 -1.17
CA THR A 346 10.61 9.18 -1.68
C THR A 346 9.91 9.61 -2.98
N ARG A 347 9.53 10.89 -3.14
CA ARG A 347 9.00 11.40 -4.42
C ARG A 347 10.02 11.23 -5.56
N GLN A 348 11.28 11.58 -5.31
CA GLN A 348 12.35 11.40 -6.29
C GLN A 348 12.55 9.91 -6.67
N LEU A 349 12.44 9.01 -5.69
CA LEU A 349 12.43 7.57 -5.95
C LEU A 349 11.27 7.17 -6.87
N ILE A 350 10.05 7.64 -6.61
CA ILE A 350 8.88 7.30 -7.43
C ILE A 350 9.04 7.87 -8.85
N ASP A 351 9.49 9.13 -8.99
CA ASP A 351 9.78 9.76 -10.29
C ASP A 351 10.81 8.95 -11.09
N ALA A 352 11.88 8.50 -10.43
CA ALA A 352 12.89 7.67 -11.06
C ALA A 352 12.30 6.34 -11.54
N PHE A 353 11.45 5.69 -10.74
CA PHE A 353 10.78 4.46 -11.16
C PHE A 353 9.86 4.65 -12.35
N GLU A 354 9.08 5.72 -12.37
CA GLU A 354 8.21 6.04 -13.52
C GLU A 354 9.06 6.20 -14.79
N LEU A 355 10.17 6.95 -14.70
CA LEU A 355 11.10 7.10 -15.81
C LEU A 355 11.70 5.75 -16.27
N LEU A 356 12.16 4.92 -15.32
CA LEU A 356 12.75 3.60 -15.62
C LEU A 356 11.73 2.67 -16.28
N LYS A 357 10.50 2.66 -15.77
CA LYS A 357 9.38 1.89 -16.33
C LYS A 357 9.14 2.30 -17.78
N ASP A 358 8.93 3.59 -18.03
CA ASP A 358 8.46 4.08 -19.33
C ASP A 358 9.57 4.13 -20.39
N GLN A 359 10.82 4.40 -20.00
CA GLN A 359 11.91 4.65 -20.96
C GLN A 359 12.94 3.52 -21.06
N LEU A 360 13.17 2.76 -19.99
CA LEU A 360 14.27 1.78 -19.93
C LEU A 360 13.83 0.32 -19.92
N LEU A 361 12.59 0.03 -19.51
CA LEU A 361 12.09 -1.36 -19.37
C LEU A 361 10.93 -1.71 -20.32
N LEU A 362 10.15 -0.72 -20.78
CA LEU A 362 8.98 -0.94 -21.64
C LEU A 362 9.26 -0.77 -23.15
N LYS A 363 10.53 -0.83 -23.59
CA LYS A 363 10.90 -0.89 -25.01
C LYS A 363 11.36 -2.27 -25.44
#